data_AF-A0A4Q4CRT1-F1
#
_entry.id   AF-A0A4Q4CRT1-F1
#
_cell.length_a   1.000
_cell.length_b   1.000
_cell.length_c   1.000
_cell.angle_alpha   90.00
_cell.angle_beta   90.00
_cell.angle_gamma   90.00
#
_symmetry.space_group_name_H-M   'P 1'
#
loop_
_entity.id
_entity.type
_entity.pdbx_description
1 polymer ?
#
loop_
_entity_poly.entity_id
_entity_poly.type
_entity_poly.pdbx_seq_one_letter_code
_entity_poly.pdbx_strand_id
1 'polypeptide(L)'
;MTTAGPAQADLTEVLRVEPEDDDVWVGAVDVLALPQLFGGQLVGQSLMAAGRSAPEGCLPHSLHTTFLRGGRSGEPVTYRVERLRDGRSVSTREVSAWQDDRL
;
A
#
# COMPACT_ATOMS: atom_id res chain seq x y z
N MET A 1 35.63 -0.71 -14.43
CA MET A 1 35.19 0.10 -13.27
C MET A 1 33.83 0.66 -13.64
N THR A 2 32.78 -0.13 -13.42
CA THR A 2 31.39 0.22 -13.77
C THR A 2 30.84 1.08 -12.65
N THR A 3 30.59 2.35 -12.92
CA THR A 3 29.94 3.26 -11.99
C THR A 3 28.54 2.73 -11.74
N ALA A 4 28.26 2.26 -10.51
CA ALA A 4 26.92 1.87 -10.11
C ALA A 4 26.00 3.08 -10.32
N GLY A 5 24.98 2.90 -11.17
CA GLY A 5 23.84 3.81 -11.21
C GLY A 5 23.18 3.88 -9.81
N PRO A 6 22.30 4.86 -9.56
CA PRO A 6 21.63 4.96 -8.26
C PRO A 6 21.03 3.58 -7.91
N ALA A 7 21.26 3.14 -6.67
CA ALA A 7 20.84 1.81 -6.20
C ALA A 7 19.36 1.61 -6.55
N GLN A 8 19.09 0.67 -7.45
CA GLN A 8 17.73 0.36 -7.87
C GLN A 8 17.03 -0.22 -6.65
N ALA A 9 16.12 0.56 -6.05
CA ALA A 9 15.31 0.10 -4.95
C ALA A 9 14.57 -1.18 -5.39
N ASP A 10 14.67 -2.24 -4.59
CA ASP A 10 13.89 -3.44 -4.81
C ASP A 10 12.41 -3.07 -4.61
N LEU A 11 11.63 -3.17 -5.68
CA LEU A 11 10.21 -2.85 -5.66
C LEU A 11 9.47 -3.70 -4.62
N THR A 12 9.94 -4.91 -4.36
CA THR A 12 9.36 -5.81 -3.36
C THR A 12 9.46 -5.22 -1.96
N GLU A 13 10.57 -4.57 -1.63
CA GLU A 13 10.77 -3.88 -0.36
C GLU A 13 9.91 -2.62 -0.26
N VAL A 14 9.78 -1.87 -1.35
CA VAL A 14 8.90 -0.69 -1.40
C VAL A 14 7.44 -1.08 -1.19
N LEU A 15 6.99 -2.20 -1.76
CA LEU A 15 5.60 -2.67 -1.63
C LEU A 15 5.31 -3.39 -0.31
N ARG A 16 6.31 -3.60 0.52
CA ARG A 16 6.15 -4.28 1.81
C ARG A 16 5.25 -3.45 2.73
N VAL A 17 4.34 -4.14 3.39
CA VAL A 17 3.51 -3.62 4.48
C VAL A 17 3.68 -4.54 5.69
N GLU A 18 3.77 -3.98 6.89
CA GLU A 18 3.84 -4.73 8.15
C GLU A 18 2.52 -4.62 8.91
N PRO A 19 2.06 -5.69 9.58
CA PRO A 19 0.87 -5.59 10.42
C PRO A 19 1.16 -4.73 11.65
N GLU A 20 0.25 -3.84 11.98
CA GLU A 20 0.27 -3.06 13.23
C GLU A 20 -0.86 -3.50 14.17
N ASP A 21 -2.04 -3.76 13.62
CA ASP A 21 -3.23 -4.24 14.33
C ASP A 21 -4.12 -5.06 13.36
N ASP A 22 -5.25 -5.55 13.84
CA ASP A 22 -6.27 -6.21 13.02
C ASP A 22 -6.72 -5.28 11.88
N ASP A 23 -6.51 -5.73 10.65
CA ASP A 23 -6.80 -4.98 9.42
C ASP A 23 -6.10 -3.60 9.32
N VAL A 24 -5.03 -3.37 10.11
CA VAL A 24 -4.18 -2.18 10.05
C VAL A 24 -2.75 -2.56 9.68
N TRP A 25 -2.23 -1.90 8.64
CA TRP A 25 -0.90 -2.18 8.09
C TRP A 25 -0.09 -0.91 7.92
N VAL A 26 1.22 -0.98 8.12
CA VAL A 26 2.15 0.15 7.91
C VAL A 26 3.04 -0.14 6.72
N GLY A 27 3.01 0.75 5.73
CA GLY A 27 3.85 0.63 4.53
C GLY A 27 5.30 1.03 4.77
N ALA A 28 6.19 0.39 4.03
CA ALA A 28 7.58 0.82 3.95
C ALA A 28 7.68 2.29 3.50
N VAL A 29 8.61 3.03 4.11
CA VAL A 29 8.86 4.43 3.79
C VAL A 29 9.49 4.52 2.40
N ASP A 30 9.03 5.53 1.64
CA ASP A 30 9.56 5.82 0.31
C ASP A 30 11.08 6.11 0.35
N VAL A 31 11.80 5.52 -0.60
CA VAL A 31 13.24 5.73 -0.84
C VAL A 31 13.50 6.57 -2.09
N LEU A 32 12.45 6.82 -2.87
CA LEU A 32 12.48 7.71 -4.02
C LEU A 32 12.44 9.12 -3.45
N ALA A 33 13.53 9.87 -3.58
CA ALA A 33 13.64 11.26 -3.10
C ALA A 33 12.76 12.24 -3.92
N LEU A 34 11.48 11.91 -4.08
CA LEU A 34 10.48 12.68 -4.79
C LEU A 34 9.82 13.69 -3.83
N PRO A 35 9.33 14.83 -4.33
CA PRO A 35 8.66 15.84 -3.49
C PRO A 35 7.39 15.33 -2.80
N GLN A 36 6.77 14.28 -3.35
CA GLN A 36 5.54 13.67 -2.88
C GLN A 36 5.60 12.16 -3.12
N LEU A 37 4.88 11.41 -2.29
CA LEU A 37 4.75 9.96 -2.44
C LEU A 37 4.22 9.61 -3.84
N PHE A 38 4.87 8.63 -4.46
CA PHE A 38 4.44 8.14 -5.76
C PHE A 38 3.11 7.39 -5.63
N GLY A 39 2.11 7.74 -6.43
CA GLY A 39 0.77 7.14 -6.36
C GLY A 39 0.77 5.62 -6.58
N GLY A 40 1.72 5.10 -7.38
CA GLY A 40 1.86 3.65 -7.58
C GLY A 40 2.30 2.90 -6.32
N GLN A 41 3.12 3.51 -5.46
CA GLN A 41 3.48 2.95 -4.16
C GLN A 41 2.24 2.88 -3.26
N LEU A 42 1.47 3.98 -3.17
CA LEU A 42 0.24 4.01 -2.39
C LEU A 42 -0.74 2.91 -2.83
N VAL A 43 -1.00 2.79 -4.14
CA VAL A 43 -1.90 1.76 -4.68
C VAL A 43 -1.35 0.36 -4.43
N GLY A 44 -0.05 0.14 -4.65
CA GLY A 44 0.58 -1.16 -4.46
C GLY A 44 0.54 -1.62 -3.01
N GLN A 45 0.90 -0.76 -2.06
CA GLN A 45 0.83 -1.06 -0.63
C GLN A 45 -0.63 -1.26 -0.17
N SER A 46 -1.59 -0.46 -0.66
CA SER A 46 -3.02 -0.70 -0.41
C SER A 46 -3.48 -2.08 -0.90
N LEU A 47 -3.00 -2.50 -2.08
CA LEU A 47 -3.34 -3.81 -2.64
C LEU A 47 -2.74 -4.95 -1.81
N MET A 48 -1.52 -4.77 -1.29
CA MET A 48 -0.88 -5.73 -0.40
C MET A 48 -1.65 -5.88 0.92
N ALA A 49 -2.06 -4.77 1.53
CA ALA A 49 -2.89 -4.76 2.74
C ALA A 49 -4.24 -5.45 2.51
N ALA A 50 -4.93 -5.10 1.41
CA ALA A 50 -6.20 -5.74 1.03
C ALA A 50 -6.03 -7.25 0.82
N GLY A 51 -5.02 -7.65 0.05
CA GLY A 51 -4.75 -9.06 -0.26
C GLY A 51 -4.44 -9.90 0.98
N ARG A 52 -3.70 -9.35 1.95
CA ARG A 52 -3.40 -10.04 3.22
C ARG A 52 -4.61 -10.20 4.14
N SER A 53 -5.62 -9.33 4.02
CA SER A 53 -6.89 -9.44 4.74
C SER A 53 -7.93 -10.33 4.05
N ALA A 54 -7.66 -10.75 2.81
CA ALA A 54 -8.60 -11.53 2.01
C ALA A 54 -8.48 -13.02 2.32
N PRO A 55 -9.56 -13.82 2.12
CA PRO A 55 -9.47 -15.27 2.22
C PRO A 55 -8.43 -15.84 1.26
N GLU A 56 -7.78 -16.93 1.65
CA GLU A 56 -6.80 -17.61 0.81
C GLU A 56 -7.36 -17.95 -0.57
N GLY A 57 -6.55 -17.74 -1.62
CA GLY A 57 -6.93 -17.98 -3.01
C GLY A 57 -7.73 -16.86 -3.67
N CYS A 58 -8.15 -15.82 -2.93
CA CYS A 58 -8.77 -14.64 -3.52
C CYS A 58 -7.72 -13.71 -4.13
N LEU A 59 -7.55 -13.75 -5.46
CA LEU A 59 -6.63 -12.87 -6.18
C LEU A 59 -7.32 -11.56 -6.59
N PRO A 60 -6.60 -10.41 -6.56
CA PRO A 60 -7.15 -9.17 -7.06
C PRO A 60 -7.47 -9.23 -8.56
N HIS A 61 -8.67 -8.77 -8.93
CA HIS A 61 -9.10 -8.68 -10.33
C HIS A 61 -9.54 -7.27 -10.75
N SER A 62 -9.80 -6.39 -9.80
CA SER A 62 -10.16 -4.98 -10.04
C SER A 62 -9.85 -4.15 -8.81
N LEU A 63 -9.48 -2.89 -9.02
CA LEU A 63 -9.34 -1.89 -7.95
C LEU A 63 -9.78 -0.53 -8.48
N HIS A 64 -10.34 0.28 -7.59
CA HIS A 64 -10.69 1.67 -7.86
C HIS A 64 -10.03 2.52 -6.79
N THR A 65 -9.31 3.55 -7.20
CA THR A 65 -8.58 4.42 -6.29
C THR A 65 -8.92 5.87 -6.58
N THR A 66 -9.18 6.63 -5.52
CA THR A 66 -9.27 8.09 -5.58
C THR A 66 -8.19 8.67 -4.69
N PHE A 67 -7.37 9.56 -5.24
CA PHE A 67 -6.36 10.28 -4.48
C PHE A 67 -6.99 11.57 -3.93
N LEU A 68 -7.18 11.63 -2.61
CA LEU A 68 -7.77 12.79 -1.96
C LEU A 68 -6.73 13.90 -1.74
N ARG A 69 -5.48 13.50 -1.43
CA ARG A 69 -4.37 14.40 -1.09
C ARG A 69 -3.05 13.82 -1.58
N GLY A 70 -2.05 14.69 -1.73
CA GLY A 70 -0.67 14.25 -1.95
C GLY A 70 -0.05 13.71 -0.67
N GLY A 71 0.55 12.53 -0.73
CA GLY A 71 1.27 11.95 0.40
C GLY A 71 2.64 12.60 0.61
N ARG A 72 3.07 12.69 1.86
CA ARG A 72 4.39 13.21 2.27
C ARG A 72 5.45 12.13 2.11
N SER A 73 6.51 12.43 1.38
CA SER A 73 7.68 11.54 1.29
C SER A 73 8.43 11.51 2.63
N GLY A 74 9.06 10.38 2.95
CA GLY A 74 9.81 10.18 4.19
C GLY A 74 8.97 9.86 5.44
N GLU A 75 7.65 9.89 5.35
CA GLU A 75 6.73 9.50 6.43
C GLU A 75 6.05 8.15 6.08
N PRO A 76 5.90 7.21 7.05
CA PRO A 76 5.19 5.97 6.80
C PRO A 76 3.69 6.24 6.53
N VAL A 77 3.06 5.32 5.82
CA VAL A 77 1.63 5.37 5.52
C VAL A 77 0.93 4.21 6.23
N THR A 78 -0.15 4.52 6.95
CA THR A 78 -1.00 3.54 7.62
C THR A 78 -2.18 3.19 6.72
N TYR A 79 -2.33 1.91 6.40
CA TYR A 79 -3.39 1.35 5.58
C TYR A 79 -4.40 0.66 6.48
N ARG A 80 -5.61 1.22 6.57
CA ARG A 80 -6.73 0.60 7.29
C ARG A 80 -7.63 -0.08 6.28
N VAL A 81 -7.89 -1.36 6.51
CA VAL A 81 -8.69 -2.20 5.63
C VAL A 81 -10.06 -2.42 6.24
N GLU A 82 -11.12 -2.12 5.50
CA GLU A 82 -12.48 -2.48 5.86
C GLU A 82 -12.95 -3.67 5.03
N ARG A 83 -13.46 -4.71 5.70
CA ARG A 83 -14.00 -5.91 5.05
C ARG A 83 -15.45 -5.70 4.65
N LEU A 84 -15.67 -5.13 3.48
CA LEU A 84 -17.02 -4.86 2.97
C LEU A 84 -17.83 -6.13 2.69
N ARG A 85 -17.18 -7.18 2.16
CA ARG A 85 -17.86 -8.43 1.80
C ARG A 85 -16.88 -9.60 1.68
N ASP A 86 -17.29 -10.77 2.18
CA ASP A 86 -16.70 -12.07 1.86
C ASP A 86 -17.74 -12.99 1.23
N GLY A 87 -17.64 -13.18 -0.09
CA GLY A 87 -18.49 -14.09 -0.85
C GLY A 87 -17.76 -15.36 -1.24
N ARG A 88 -18.49 -16.32 -1.82
CA ARG A 88 -17.91 -17.60 -2.29
C ARG A 88 -16.84 -17.42 -3.37
N SER A 89 -16.98 -16.41 -4.22
CA SER A 89 -16.11 -16.20 -5.39
C SER A 89 -15.42 -14.85 -5.42
N VAL A 90 -15.91 -13.89 -4.63
CA VAL A 90 -15.44 -12.51 -4.64
C VAL A 90 -15.49 -11.97 -3.21
N SER A 91 -14.38 -11.37 -2.80
CA SER A 91 -14.28 -10.55 -1.59
C SER A 91 -14.03 -9.10 -1.97
N THR A 92 -14.59 -8.19 -1.19
CA THR A 92 -14.41 -6.74 -1.38
C THR A 92 -13.79 -6.16 -0.13
N ARG A 93 -12.78 -5.32 -0.34
CA ARG A 93 -12.07 -4.56 0.68
C ARG A 93 -12.10 -3.10 0.30
N GLU A 94 -12.36 -2.23 1.27
CA GLU A 94 -12.03 -0.82 1.16
C GLU A 94 -10.71 -0.58 1.89
N VAL A 95 -9.83 0.23 1.31
CA VAL A 95 -8.56 0.56 1.95
C VAL A 95 -8.43 2.07 2.01
N SER A 96 -8.20 2.58 3.22
CA SER A 96 -7.94 3.98 3.47
C SER A 96 -6.47 4.14 3.88
N ALA A 97 -5.76 5.08 3.24
CA ALA A 97 -4.34 5.34 3.47
C ALA A 97 -4.20 6.64 4.27
N TRP A 98 -3.52 6.57 5.41
CA TRP A 98 -3.43 7.65 6.38
C TRP A 98 -1.98 8.02 6.66
N GLN A 99 -1.72 9.31 6.81
CA GLN A 99 -0.49 9.82 7.42
C GLN A 99 -0.88 10.72 8.59
N ASP A 100 -0.49 10.34 9.81
CA ASP A 100 -1.05 10.89 11.04
C ASP A 100 -2.60 10.77 11.02
N ASP A 101 -3.31 11.88 11.19
CA ASP A 101 -4.77 11.98 11.10
C ASP A 101 -5.26 12.45 9.71
N ARG A 102 -4.42 12.30 8.67
CA ARG A 102 -4.72 12.75 7.30
C ARG A 102 -4.97 11.57 6.38
N LEU A 103 -6.23 11.42 5.95
CA LEU A 103 -6.61 10.61 4.79
C LEU A 103 -6.17 11.25 3.47
#